data_AF-A0A9E1W502-F1
#
_entry.id   AF-A0A9E1W502-F1
#
_cell.length_a   1.000
_cell.length_b   1.000
_cell.length_c   1.000
_cell.angle_alpha   90.00
_cell.angle_beta   90.00
_cell.angle_gamma   90.00
#
_symmetry.space_group_name_H-M   'P 1'
#
loop_
_entity.id
_entity.type
_entity.pdbx_description
1 polymer ?
#
loop_
_entity_poly.entity_id
_entity_poly.type
_entity_poly.pdbx_seq_one_letter_code
_entity_poly.pdbx_strand_id
1 'polypeptide(L)'
;MLEHHPIFPDMLGRLQAAKNSVAEISRLAVGTDTPHYRALALLSREFLRFGLQNQHATVLVAAVEKPLVRILNHLLGVPLHVIGPSIHYSGDYRGECVPILIDTVECLNNFRLHKSRRWEFFMDGLVIDLTDAQFATSNTANPVERFTF
;
A
#
# COMPACT_ATOMS: atom_id res chain seq x y z
N MET A 1 10.65 4.10 11.35
CA MET A 1 11.93 4.06 10.60
C MET A 1 12.07 5.16 9.53
N LEU A 2 10.98 5.59 8.89
CA LEU A 2 11.02 6.57 7.79
C LEU A 2 11.04 8.03 8.22
N GLU A 3 10.86 8.35 9.51
CA GLU A 3 10.78 9.73 10.02
C GLU A 3 11.99 10.60 9.70
N HIS A 4 13.16 10.00 9.51
CA HIS A 4 14.41 10.70 9.22
C HIS A 4 15.02 10.34 7.87
N HIS A 5 14.34 9.51 7.08
CA HIS A 5 14.82 9.09 5.77
C HIS A 5 14.35 10.08 4.69
N PRO A 6 15.21 10.49 3.75
CA PRO A 6 14.76 11.32 2.63
C PRO A 6 13.63 10.65 1.84
N ILE A 7 12.60 11.42 1.56
CA ILE A 7 11.45 11.02 0.73
C ILE A 7 11.53 11.81 -0.57
N PHE A 8 11.26 11.16 -1.70
CA PHE A 8 11.23 11.84 -2.99
C PHE A 8 10.18 12.96 -2.99
N PRO A 9 10.48 14.15 -3.54
CA PRO A 9 9.59 15.31 -3.49
C PRO A 9 8.16 15.01 -3.96
N ASP A 10 8.03 14.26 -5.06
CA ASP A 10 6.73 13.92 -5.66
C ASP A 10 5.86 13.03 -4.75
N MET A 11 6.47 12.33 -3.79
CA MET A 11 5.77 11.43 -2.85
C MET A 11 5.36 12.12 -1.55
N LEU A 12 5.96 13.27 -1.22
CA LEU A 12 5.64 14.03 -0.02
C LEU A 12 4.17 14.48 -0.02
N GLY A 13 3.64 14.95 -1.16
CA GLY A 13 2.26 15.38 -1.27
C GLY A 13 1.25 14.26 -0.96
N ARG A 14 1.53 13.04 -1.46
CA ARG A 14 0.70 11.86 -1.18
C ARG A 14 0.72 11.48 0.31
N LEU A 15 1.90 11.47 0.94
CA LEU A 15 2.03 11.15 2.37
C LEU A 15 1.42 12.23 3.27
N GLN A 16 1.52 13.50 2.89
CA GLN A 16 0.90 14.60 3.63
C GLN A 16 -0.63 14.55 3.57
N ALA A 17 -1.20 14.25 2.39
CA ALA A 17 -2.64 14.06 2.24
C ALA A 17 -3.15 12.89 3.10
N ALA A 18 -2.34 11.85 3.25
CA ALA A 18 -2.64 10.66 4.04
C ALA A 18 -2.12 10.72 5.49
N LYS A 19 -1.69 11.87 6.01
CA LYS A 19 -0.92 11.97 7.28
C LYS A 19 -1.56 11.24 8.48
N ASN A 20 -2.88 11.22 8.56
CA ASN A 20 -3.63 10.56 9.64
C ASN A 20 -4.06 9.12 9.31
N SER A 21 -3.61 8.61 8.18
CA SER A 21 -3.96 7.30 7.64
C SER A 21 -2.75 6.48 7.17
N VAL A 22 -1.54 6.83 7.62
CA VAL A 22 -0.30 6.09 7.33
C VAL A 22 0.00 5.08 8.43
N ALA A 23 0.28 3.84 8.04
CA ALA A 23 0.80 2.80 8.95
C ALA A 23 2.11 2.20 8.43
N GLU A 24 3.03 1.88 9.34
CA GLU A 24 4.29 1.18 9.02
C GLU A 24 4.10 -0.33 9.13
N ILE A 25 4.42 -1.05 8.05
CA ILE A 25 4.58 -2.52 8.08
C ILE A 25 6.05 -2.83 8.29
N SER A 26 6.35 -3.62 9.32
CA SER A 26 7.71 -4.04 9.64
C SER A 26 7.74 -5.50 10.09
N ARG A 27 8.94 -6.10 10.07
CA ARG A 27 9.21 -7.46 10.59
C ARG A 27 8.37 -8.57 9.94
N LEU A 28 8.19 -8.49 8.62
CA LEU A 28 7.59 -9.58 7.85
C LEU A 28 8.46 -10.84 7.99
N ALA A 29 7.88 -11.92 8.50
CA ALA A 29 8.56 -13.20 8.66
C ALA A 29 7.65 -14.35 8.23
N VAL A 30 8.24 -15.38 7.64
CA VAL A 30 7.57 -16.62 7.23
C VAL A 30 8.40 -17.80 7.72
N GLY A 31 7.74 -18.87 8.16
CA GLY A 31 8.44 -20.09 8.57
C GLY A 31 9.13 -20.76 7.39
N THR A 32 10.27 -21.41 7.63
CA THR A 32 11.12 -22.03 6.59
C THR A 32 10.41 -23.10 5.78
N ASP A 33 9.44 -23.79 6.37
CA ASP A 33 8.69 -24.87 5.71
C ASP A 33 7.43 -24.36 5.00
N THR A 34 7.18 -23.05 5.01
CA THR A 34 5.99 -22.47 4.39
C THR A 34 6.27 -22.15 2.91
N PRO A 35 5.40 -22.55 1.96
CA PRO A 35 5.56 -22.16 0.57
C PRO A 35 5.61 -20.63 0.42
N HIS A 36 6.79 -20.08 0.13
CA HIS A 36 7.09 -18.65 0.29
C HIS A 36 6.11 -17.73 -0.46
N TYR A 37 5.79 -18.06 -1.71
CA TYR A 37 4.85 -17.26 -2.51
C TYR A 37 3.41 -17.30 -1.98
N ARG A 38 2.99 -18.44 -1.42
CA ARG A 38 1.66 -18.57 -0.80
C ARG A 38 1.59 -17.79 0.51
N ALA A 39 2.64 -17.88 1.33
CA ALA A 39 2.76 -17.12 2.56
C ALA A 39 2.70 -15.62 2.28
N LEU A 40 3.45 -15.16 1.29
CA LEU A 40 3.46 -13.76 0.89
C LEU A 40 2.10 -13.32 0.36
N ALA A 41 1.43 -14.12 -0.48
CA ALA A 41 0.09 -13.78 -0.96
C ALA A 41 -0.93 -13.63 0.19
N LEU A 42 -0.87 -14.51 1.19
CA LEU A 42 -1.72 -14.42 2.39
C LEU A 42 -1.39 -13.18 3.22
N LEU A 43 -0.11 -12.90 3.46
CA LEU A 43 0.33 -11.72 4.20
C LEU A 43 -0.08 -10.42 3.47
N SER A 44 0.12 -10.36 2.16
CA SER A 44 -0.34 -9.25 1.33
C SER A 44 -1.85 -9.04 1.43
N ARG A 45 -2.65 -10.12 1.38
CA ARG A 45 -4.10 -10.03 1.59
C ARG A 45 -4.44 -9.45 2.96
N GLU A 46 -3.79 -9.91 4.03
CA GLU A 46 -4.05 -9.41 5.37
C GLU A 46 -3.65 -7.95 5.55
N PHE A 47 -2.57 -7.48 4.93
CA PHE A 47 -2.20 -6.06 4.96
C PHE A 47 -3.22 -5.18 4.24
N LEU A 48 -3.69 -5.62 3.07
CA LEU A 48 -4.74 -4.93 2.34
C LEU A 48 -6.05 -4.91 3.13
N ARG A 49 -6.41 -6.04 3.75
CA ARG A 49 -7.58 -6.14 4.62
C ARG A 49 -7.45 -5.21 5.83
N PHE A 50 -6.30 -5.19 6.48
CA PHE A 50 -6.03 -4.29 7.59
C PHE A 50 -6.19 -2.82 7.20
N GLY A 51 -5.57 -2.38 6.09
CA GLY A 51 -5.66 -0.97 5.68
C GLY A 51 -7.06 -0.57 5.20
N LEU A 52 -7.82 -1.47 4.59
CA LEU A 52 -9.20 -1.21 4.17
C LEU A 52 -10.20 -1.21 5.34
N GLN A 53 -9.96 -2.02 6.38
CA GLN A 53 -10.81 -2.07 7.57
C GLN A 53 -10.51 -0.96 8.57
N ASN A 54 -9.28 -0.45 8.58
CA ASN A 54 -8.85 0.60 9.50
C ASN A 54 -8.68 1.90 8.70
N GLN A 55 -9.69 2.79 8.77
CA GLN A 55 -9.69 4.08 8.06
C GLN A 55 -8.45 4.95 8.38
N HIS A 56 -7.79 4.71 9.52
CA HIS A 56 -6.54 5.35 9.93
C HIS A 56 -5.26 4.65 9.41
N ALA A 57 -5.36 3.70 8.47
CA ALA A 57 -4.22 2.94 7.94
C ALA A 57 -4.34 2.61 6.44
N THR A 58 -4.99 3.48 5.67
CA THR A 58 -5.23 3.26 4.23
C THR A 58 -3.95 3.29 3.40
N VAL A 59 -2.90 3.97 3.88
CA VAL A 59 -1.58 4.03 3.24
C VAL A 59 -0.58 3.27 4.08
N LEU A 60 0.07 2.27 3.47
CA LEU A 60 1.02 1.39 4.13
C LEU A 60 2.43 1.70 3.64
N VAL A 61 3.35 1.93 4.56
CA VAL A 61 4.77 2.16 4.26
C VAL A 61 5.65 1.06 4.84
N ALA A 62 6.70 0.67 4.12
CA ALA A 62 7.64 -0.35 4.57
C ALA A 62 9.03 -0.10 3.97
N ALA A 63 10.10 -0.60 4.59
CA ALA A 63 11.36 -0.80 3.89
C ALA A 63 11.52 -2.29 3.59
N VAL A 64 11.76 -2.61 2.32
CA VAL A 64 11.84 -3.98 1.83
C VAL A 64 13.04 -4.17 0.94
N GLU A 65 13.54 -5.40 0.80
CA GLU A 65 14.55 -5.69 -0.20
C GLU A 65 13.98 -5.54 -1.63
N LYS A 66 14.83 -5.16 -2.58
CA LYS A 66 14.45 -5.00 -4.01
C LYS A 66 13.76 -6.24 -4.61
N PRO A 67 14.12 -7.50 -4.30
CA PRO A 67 13.40 -8.66 -4.80
C PRO A 67 11.92 -8.68 -4.37
N LEU A 68 11.61 -8.25 -3.14
CA LEU A 68 10.24 -8.22 -2.65
C LEU A 68 9.38 -7.21 -3.41
N VAL A 69 9.96 -6.08 -3.82
CA VAL A 69 9.30 -5.12 -4.71
C VAL A 69 8.85 -5.78 -6.02
N ARG A 70 9.74 -6.54 -6.64
CA ARG A 70 9.43 -7.26 -7.89
C ARG A 70 8.33 -8.30 -7.69
N ILE A 71 8.36 -9.02 -6.57
CA ILE A 71 7.35 -10.03 -6.26
C ILE A 71 5.99 -9.37 -6.02
N LEU A 72 5.91 -8.33 -5.20
CA LEU A 72 4.67 -7.63 -4.92
C LEU A 72 4.06 -7.01 -6.19
N ASN A 73 4.87 -6.28 -6.97
CA ASN A 73 4.37 -5.59 -8.16
C ASN A 73 4.10 -6.56 -9.32
N HIS A 74 5.09 -7.33 -9.77
CA HIS A 74 4.93 -8.13 -10.98
C HIS A 74 4.22 -9.46 -10.74
N LEU A 75 4.54 -10.14 -9.64
CA LEU A 75 3.92 -11.42 -9.37
C LEU A 75 2.57 -11.21 -8.74
N LEU A 76 2.43 -10.41 -7.70
CA LEU A 76 1.17 -10.25 -6.98
C LEU A 76 0.29 -9.09 -7.49
N GLY A 77 0.73 -8.30 -8.47
CA GLY A 77 -0.04 -7.20 -9.05
C GLY A 77 -0.44 -6.12 -8.05
N VAL A 78 0.29 -5.99 -6.94
CA VAL A 78 0.07 -4.98 -5.91
C VAL A 78 0.68 -3.67 -6.42
N PRO A 79 -0.12 -2.63 -6.72
CA PRO A 79 0.43 -1.32 -7.06
C PRO A 79 1.19 -0.77 -5.86
N LEU A 80 2.45 -0.43 -6.09
CA LEU A 80 3.36 0.09 -5.08
C LEU A 80 4.27 1.16 -5.68
N HIS A 81 4.76 2.05 -4.83
CA HIS A 81 5.67 3.12 -5.20
C HIS A 81 6.93 3.06 -4.36
N VAL A 82 8.10 3.21 -4.97
CA VAL A 82 9.35 3.46 -4.23
C VAL A 82 9.38 4.94 -3.86
N ILE A 83 9.42 5.25 -2.57
CA ILE A 83 9.19 6.62 -2.06
C ILE A 83 10.47 7.37 -1.66
N GLY A 84 11.63 6.74 -1.78
CA GLY A 84 12.90 7.34 -1.40
C GLY A 84 14.08 6.51 -1.90
N PRO A 85 15.31 7.00 -1.68
CA PRO A 85 16.52 6.27 -2.06
C PRO A 85 16.68 4.98 -1.26
N SER A 86 17.61 4.14 -1.70
CA SER A 86 17.98 2.92 -0.97
C SER A 86 18.48 3.23 0.43
N ILE A 87 18.11 2.37 1.37
CA ILE A 87 18.58 2.35 2.75
C ILE A 87 19.63 1.27 2.85
N HIS A 88 20.90 1.68 2.96
CA HIS A 88 21.97 0.79 3.38
C HIS A 88 21.92 0.70 4.90
N TYR A 89 21.62 -0.49 5.43
CA TYR A 89 21.42 -0.77 6.87
C TYR A 89 20.08 -0.26 7.43
N SER A 90 19.16 -1.20 7.66
CA SER A 90 17.85 -0.96 8.27
C SER A 90 17.78 -1.67 9.62
N GLY A 91 18.07 -0.93 10.70
CA GLY A 91 18.24 -1.53 12.03
C GLY A 91 19.40 -2.52 12.05
N ASP A 92 19.13 -3.76 12.49
CA ASP A 92 20.14 -4.84 12.53
C ASP A 92 20.35 -5.55 11.19
N TYR A 93 19.52 -5.24 10.19
CA TYR A 93 19.60 -5.88 8.88
C TYR A 93 20.73 -5.29 8.03
N ARG A 94 21.66 -6.15 7.60
CA ARG A 94 22.89 -5.79 6.86
C ARG A 94 22.76 -5.81 5.33
N GLY A 95 21.55 -5.69 4.80
CA GLY A 95 21.31 -5.60 3.36
C GLY A 95 20.80 -4.23 2.90
N GLU A 96 20.59 -4.11 1.60
CA GLU A 96 20.04 -2.90 0.97
C GLU A 96 18.52 -3.02 0.85
N CYS A 97 17.80 -2.12 1.51
CA CYS A 97 16.35 -2.00 1.40
C CYS A 97 15.97 -0.78 0.58
N VAL A 98 14.74 -0.75 0.09
CA VAL A 98 14.11 0.42 -0.51
C VAL A 98 12.80 0.73 0.22
N PRO A 99 12.52 2.01 0.52
CA PRO A 99 11.26 2.39 1.12
C PRO A 99 10.15 2.35 0.07
N ILE A 100 9.06 1.68 0.40
CA ILE A 100 7.88 1.54 -0.45
C ILE A 100 6.63 2.10 0.22
N LEU A 101 5.67 2.47 -0.62
CA LEU A 101 4.32 2.85 -0.26
C LEU A 101 3.33 1.98 -1.04
N ILE A 102 2.33 1.47 -0.34
CA ILE A 102 1.19 0.74 -0.88
C ILE A 102 -0.07 1.47 -0.44
N ASP A 103 -0.86 1.94 -1.40
CA ASP A 103 -2.18 2.52 -1.14
C ASP A 103 -3.22 1.40 -1.27
N THR A 104 -3.88 1.08 -0.15
CA THR A 104 -4.85 -0.03 -0.12
C THR A 104 -6.13 0.26 -0.90
N VAL A 105 -6.50 1.52 -1.08
CA VAL A 105 -7.63 1.95 -1.90
C VAL A 105 -7.27 1.84 -3.38
N GLU A 106 -6.05 2.25 -3.76
CA GLU A 106 -5.53 2.04 -5.11
C GLU A 106 -5.48 0.55 -5.46
N CYS A 107 -5.00 -0.28 -4.53
CA CYS A 107 -5.01 -1.74 -4.67
C CYS A 107 -6.42 -2.29 -4.89
N LEU A 108 -7.38 -1.89 -4.06
CA LEU A 108 -8.79 -2.30 -4.18
C LEU A 108 -9.38 -1.96 -5.55
N ASN A 109 -9.16 -0.72 -6.01
CA ASN A 109 -9.63 -0.25 -7.31
C ASN A 109 -8.98 -1.06 -8.44
N ASN A 110 -7.66 -1.27 -8.36
CA ASN A 110 -6.92 -2.09 -9.32
C ASN A 110 -7.47 -3.52 -9.39
N PHE A 111 -7.72 -4.17 -8.25
CA PHE A 111 -8.22 -5.55 -8.21
C PHE A 111 -9.65 -5.69 -8.74
N ARG A 112 -10.52 -4.72 -8.46
CA ARG A 112 -11.90 -4.69 -9.00
C ARG A 112 -11.93 -4.64 -10.52
N LEU A 113 -11.00 -3.92 -11.13
CA LEU A 113 -10.94 -3.77 -12.59
C LEU A 113 -10.46 -5.05 -13.31
N HIS A 114 -9.64 -5.88 -12.67
CA HIS A 114 -8.93 -6.96 -13.36
C HIS A 114 -9.64 -8.33 -13.40
N LYS A 115 -10.88 -8.48 -12.89
CA LYS A 115 -11.79 -9.65 -13.01
C LYS A 115 -11.15 -11.07 -13.06
N SER A 116 -10.05 -11.31 -12.36
CA SER A 116 -9.33 -12.59 -12.38
C SER A 116 -9.62 -13.37 -11.10
N ARG A 117 -9.64 -14.70 -11.18
CA ARG A 117 -9.75 -15.59 -10.00
C ARG A 117 -8.71 -15.30 -8.92
N ARG A 118 -7.54 -14.79 -9.32
CA ARG A 118 -6.50 -14.40 -8.38
C ARG A 118 -6.89 -13.17 -7.57
N TRP A 119 -7.66 -12.25 -8.16
CA TRP A 119 -8.16 -11.04 -7.49
C TRP A 119 -9.35 -11.32 -6.60
N GLU A 120 -10.17 -12.32 -6.95
CA GLU A 120 -11.21 -12.85 -6.06
C GLU A 120 -10.60 -13.33 -4.73
N PHE A 121 -9.44 -13.98 -4.74
CA PHE A 121 -8.74 -14.37 -3.50
C PHE A 121 -8.37 -13.17 -2.61
N PHE A 122 -7.90 -12.07 -3.19
CA PHE A 122 -7.55 -10.87 -2.41
C PHE A 122 -8.79 -10.14 -1.90
N MET A 123 -9.91 -10.22 -2.62
CA MET A 123 -11.19 -9.59 -2.28
C MET A 123 -12.08 -10.45 -1.38
N ASP A 124 -11.79 -11.74 -1.25
CA ASP A 124 -12.58 -12.67 -0.47
C ASP A 124 -12.65 -12.24 1.00
N GLY A 125 -13.85 -12.25 1.59
CA GLY A 125 -14.10 -11.86 2.97
C GLY A 125 -13.91 -10.37 3.31
N LEU A 126 -13.62 -9.51 2.33
CA LEU A 126 -13.61 -8.05 2.53
C LEU A 126 -15.06 -7.52 2.55
N VAL A 127 -15.64 -7.43 3.74
CA VAL A 127 -16.82 -6.61 3.98
C VAL A 127 -16.33 -5.17 4.18
N ILE A 128 -16.42 -4.37 3.13
CA ILE A 128 -16.11 -2.94 3.18
C ILE A 128 -17.44 -2.21 3.26
N ASP A 129 -17.71 -1.55 4.40
CA ASP A 129 -18.86 -0.67 4.50
C ASP A 129 -18.54 0.64 3.75
N LEU A 130 -19.08 0.74 2.54
CA LEU A 130 -18.94 1.92 1.68
C LEU A 130 -20.01 2.98 1.97
N THR A 131 -20.88 2.77 2.95
CA THR A 131 -21.94 3.74 3.29
C THR A 131 -21.44 4.89 4.17
N ASP A 132 -20.22 4.78 4.70
CA ASP A 132 -19.56 5.89 5.39
C ASP A 132 -19.15 6.99 4.40
N ALA A 133 -19.68 8.20 4.62
CA ALA A 133 -19.54 9.39 3.76
C ALA A 133 -18.08 9.82 3.47
N GLN A 134 -17.09 9.25 4.15
CA GLN A 134 -15.68 9.56 3.99
C GLN A 134 -15.03 8.87 2.77
N PHE A 135 -15.62 7.79 2.24
CA PHE A 135 -15.18 7.17 0.98
C PHE A 135 -15.71 7.88 -0.27
N ALA A 136 -16.67 8.80 -0.11
CA ALA A 136 -17.23 9.59 -1.20
C ALA A 136 -16.31 10.73 -1.67
N THR A 137 -15.31 11.13 -0.87
CA THR A 137 -14.48 12.32 -1.12
C THR A 137 -13.08 12.00 -1.64
N SER A 138 -12.99 11.12 -2.65
CA SER A 138 -11.78 11.01 -3.50
C SER A 138 -12.05 11.31 -4.98
N ASN A 139 -13.28 11.68 -5.35
CA ASN A 139 -13.68 11.93 -6.75
C ASN A 139 -14.55 13.18 -6.97
N THR A 140 -14.26 14.29 -6.27
CA THR A 140 -14.77 15.60 -6.68
C THR A 140 -13.62 16.54 -7.01
N ALA A 141 -13.01 16.30 -8.17
CA ALA A 141 -12.36 17.38 -8.91
C ALA A 141 -13.46 18.37 -9.36
N ASN A 142 -13.40 19.59 -8.83
CA ASN A 142 -14.00 20.85 -9.28
C ASN A 142 -15.43 20.86 -9.85
N PRO A 143 -16.41 21.43 -9.14
CA PRO A 143 -17.49 22.11 -9.82
C PRO A 143 -16.96 23.45 -10.35
N VAL A 144 -17.01 23.57 -11.67
CA VAL A 144 -16.87 24.79 -12.48
C VAL A 144 -17.34 26.05 -11.74
N GLU A 145 -16.42 26.92 -11.32
CA GLU A 145 -16.75 28.32 -11.05
C GLU A 145 -17.03 29.00 -12.39
N ARG A 146 -18.32 29.08 -12.73
CA ARG A 146 -18.83 29.98 -13.78
C ARG A 146 -18.61 31.42 -13.31
N PHE A 147 -17.64 32.11 -13.91
CA PHE A 147 -17.63 33.57 -13.88
C PHE A 147 -18.68 34.11 -14.85
N THR A 148 -19.71 34.73 -14.29
CA THR A 148 -20.64 35.72 -14.86
C THR A 148 -20.94 36.64 -13.67
N PHE A 149 -20.66 37.94 -13.63
CA PHE A 149 -20.56 39.01 -14.62
C PHE A 149 -19.40 39.95 -14.29
#